data_AF-A0A947DDR6-F1
#
_entry.id   AF-A0A947DDR6-F1
#
_cell.length_a   1.000
_cell.length_b   1.000
_cell.length_c   1.000
_cell.angle_alpha   90.00
_cell.angle_beta   90.00
_cell.angle_gamma   90.00
#
_symmetry.space_group_name_H-M   'P 1'
#
loop_
_entity.id
_entity.type
_entity.pdbx_description
1 polymer ?
#
loop_
_entity_poly.entity_id
_entity_poly.type
_entity_poly.pdbx_seq_one_letter_code
_entity_poly.pdbx_strand_id
1 'polypeptide(L)'
;MAQADAPDLATLIAEHHLPEISSSLKLDKHWADKLLRQGNALVMIDGFDEVATDQYEAVGAWIDKAVTTYGNSAFFLLTSRPVGYERYKNTQPWMPLEVKAFDDEQRDDFLRRWYLCQAKLSRPGRDLAYVKTVADKAADGLINQLEQRSELAKMADNPLLLCMIATFHRFRPSSELPRQRTKLYQGFCQMLLADRPESKGQPMTLPAEEAQAVLQGVAWAMVQKDTIAIPKTELIGLVQGLMARETDAKAAPQKFIQDVEDVSELFVKRESADEVEFAHRSFQEYLAAVEVKKQGRDQALVNLKEEWQGAVLFYAAQANPTALINTLLARGDRTSLALAYDCWLENPNRVPPDVFSALQKQCYGQLEQYMVEGNWKAADQYTYRLMIQVLGKSYGQGFTAKELLTFPCQDLLRIDGLWVKYSDGKFGFSVQKEIWVQCGGKLDGKWTSEAYESYKKFRIAVGWYQDDKFIGYENLEFNSTDSPLAHLPGWLAHLPIVQLYG
;
A
#
# COMPACT_ATOMS: atom_id res chain seq x y z
N MET A 1 0.83 -21.55 -12.74
CA MET A 1 0.19 -20.63 -13.69
C MET A 1 1.15 -20.07 -14.74
N ALA A 2 2.42 -19.77 -14.40
CA ALA A 2 3.41 -19.26 -15.36
C ALA A 2 4.02 -20.30 -16.33
N GLN A 3 3.72 -21.59 -16.15
CA GLN A 3 4.27 -22.70 -16.94
C GLN A 3 3.56 -22.81 -18.29
N ALA A 4 4.25 -23.30 -19.32
CA ALA A 4 3.71 -23.43 -20.67
C ALA A 4 2.52 -24.40 -20.77
N ASP A 5 2.46 -25.37 -19.86
CA ASP A 5 1.42 -26.39 -19.71
C ASP A 5 0.47 -26.09 -18.53
N ALA A 6 0.43 -24.85 -18.04
CA ALA A 6 -0.44 -24.49 -16.94
C ALA A 6 -1.92 -24.82 -17.27
N PRO A 7 -2.65 -25.50 -16.35
CA PRO A 7 -4.04 -25.86 -16.57
C PRO A 7 -4.90 -24.60 -16.71
N ASP A 8 -5.98 -24.66 -17.50
CA ASP A 8 -6.96 -23.56 -17.52
C ASP A 8 -7.69 -23.45 -16.17
N LEU A 9 -8.46 -22.37 -15.96
CA LEU A 9 -9.12 -22.10 -14.69
C LEU A 9 -10.03 -23.26 -14.23
N ALA A 10 -10.79 -23.85 -15.15
CA ALA A 10 -11.71 -24.94 -14.81
C ALA A 10 -10.93 -26.20 -14.39
N THR A 11 -9.85 -26.51 -15.10
CA THR A 11 -8.96 -27.64 -14.79
C THR A 11 -8.22 -27.41 -13.48
N LEU A 12 -7.71 -26.20 -13.24
CA LEU A 12 -7.07 -25.82 -11.98
C LEU A 12 -8.00 -26.04 -10.79
N ILE A 13 -9.26 -25.60 -10.87
CA ILE A 13 -10.26 -25.81 -9.83
C ILE A 13 -10.52 -27.30 -9.61
N ALA A 14 -10.73 -28.06 -10.69
CA ALA A 14 -11.11 -29.46 -10.62
C ALA A 14 -9.98 -30.35 -10.08
N GLU A 15 -8.73 -30.09 -10.48
CA GLU A 15 -7.59 -30.95 -10.18
C GLU A 15 -6.86 -30.56 -8.89
N HIS A 16 -6.82 -29.26 -8.54
CA HIS A 16 -6.03 -28.80 -7.40
C HIS A 16 -6.87 -28.36 -6.19
N HIS A 17 -8.02 -27.71 -6.39
CA HIS A 17 -8.81 -27.18 -5.27
C HIS A 17 -9.92 -28.13 -4.80
N LEU A 18 -10.55 -28.85 -5.72
CA LEU A 18 -11.66 -29.75 -5.40
C LEU A 18 -11.26 -30.90 -4.46
N PRO A 19 -10.07 -31.53 -4.60
CA PRO A 19 -9.63 -32.58 -3.68
C PRO A 19 -9.43 -32.10 -2.23
N GLU A 20 -9.06 -30.83 -2.03
CA GLU A 20 -8.86 -30.24 -0.70
C GLU A 20 -10.19 -29.94 0.02
N ILE A 21 -11.23 -29.58 -0.74
CA ILE A 21 -12.54 -29.22 -0.17
C ILE A 21 -13.28 -30.46 0.35
N SER A 22 -13.24 -31.58 -0.38
CA SER A 22 -13.85 -32.83 0.08
C SER A 22 -13.46 -34.02 -0.79
N SER A 23 -12.78 -35.00 -0.18
CA SER A 23 -12.50 -36.31 -0.81
C SER A 23 -13.76 -37.14 -1.12
N SER A 24 -14.93 -36.72 -0.61
CA SER A 24 -16.20 -37.47 -0.73
C SER A 24 -17.12 -36.94 -1.83
N LEU A 25 -16.88 -35.73 -2.34
CA LEU A 25 -17.67 -35.14 -3.43
C LEU A 25 -17.14 -35.67 -4.78
N LYS A 26 -17.81 -36.67 -5.35
CA LYS A 26 -17.57 -37.12 -6.73
C LYS A 26 -18.23 -36.16 -7.72
N LEU A 27 -17.61 -35.01 -7.92
CA LEU A 27 -18.08 -34.01 -8.88
C LEU A 27 -17.67 -34.41 -10.31
N ASP A 28 -18.51 -34.06 -11.27
CA ASP A 28 -18.24 -34.25 -12.70
C ASP A 28 -16.93 -33.53 -13.08
N LYS A 29 -16.10 -34.11 -13.95
CA LYS A 29 -14.86 -33.49 -14.45
C LYS A 29 -15.11 -32.14 -15.15
N HIS A 30 -16.34 -31.91 -15.62
CA HIS A 30 -16.77 -30.64 -16.22
C HIS A 30 -17.54 -29.74 -15.24
N TRP A 31 -17.59 -30.09 -13.95
CA TRP A 31 -18.36 -29.34 -12.96
C TRP A 31 -17.88 -27.89 -12.84
N ALA A 32 -16.56 -27.67 -12.76
CA ALA A 32 -15.99 -26.33 -12.62
C ALA A 32 -16.32 -25.46 -13.85
N ASP A 33 -16.15 -25.99 -15.06
CA ASP A 33 -16.53 -25.27 -16.30
C ASP A 33 -18.04 -24.96 -16.32
N LYS A 34 -18.90 -25.92 -15.95
CA LYS A 34 -20.35 -25.70 -15.84
C LYS A 34 -20.69 -24.61 -14.84
N LEU A 35 -20.07 -24.62 -13.65
CA LEU A 35 -20.29 -23.62 -12.60
C LEU A 35 -19.91 -22.22 -13.09
N LEU A 36 -18.72 -22.08 -13.69
CA LEU A 36 -18.22 -20.81 -14.23
C LEU A 36 -19.10 -20.26 -15.37
N ARG A 37 -19.74 -21.14 -16.15
CA ARG A 37 -20.66 -20.77 -17.24
C ARG A 37 -22.09 -20.45 -16.80
N GLN A 38 -22.48 -20.83 -15.59
CA GLN A 38 -23.88 -20.74 -15.13
C GLN A 38 -24.30 -19.39 -14.57
N GLY A 39 -23.41 -18.40 -14.45
CA GLY A 39 -23.78 -17.11 -13.84
C GLY A 39 -23.52 -17.00 -12.34
N ASN A 40 -23.19 -18.12 -11.68
CA ASN A 40 -23.26 -18.24 -10.22
C ASN A 40 -21.87 -18.32 -9.55
N ALA A 41 -20.81 -17.98 -10.29
CA ALA A 41 -19.44 -18.05 -9.79
C ALA A 41 -18.87 -16.65 -9.52
N LEU A 42 -18.22 -16.52 -8.37
CA LEU A 42 -17.32 -15.42 -8.03
C LEU A 42 -15.90 -15.99 -7.97
N VAL A 43 -15.01 -15.48 -8.82
CA VAL A 43 -13.59 -15.86 -8.86
C VAL A 43 -12.78 -14.72 -8.26
N MET A 44 -12.14 -14.98 -7.12
CA MET A 44 -11.28 -14.01 -6.42
C MET A 44 -9.82 -14.42 -6.58
N ILE A 45 -9.01 -13.54 -7.17
CA ILE A 45 -7.57 -13.71 -7.32
C ILE A 45 -6.92 -12.68 -6.40
N ASP A 46 -6.28 -13.15 -5.34
CA ASP A 46 -5.70 -12.29 -4.31
C ASP A 46 -4.21 -12.03 -4.56
N GLY A 47 -3.77 -10.79 -4.39
CA GLY A 47 -2.36 -10.41 -4.31
C GLY A 47 -1.54 -10.59 -5.60
N PHE A 48 -1.98 -10.04 -6.73
CA PHE A 48 -1.22 -10.14 -7.98
C PHE A 48 0.21 -9.58 -7.89
N ASP A 49 0.45 -8.59 -7.03
CA ASP A 49 1.79 -8.04 -6.80
C ASP A 49 2.77 -9.04 -6.17
N GLU A 50 2.30 -10.18 -5.65
CA GLU A 50 3.13 -11.25 -5.10
C GLU A 50 3.71 -12.20 -6.16
N VAL A 51 3.28 -12.06 -7.42
CA VAL A 51 3.84 -12.83 -8.54
C VAL A 51 5.29 -12.42 -8.77
N ALA A 52 6.17 -13.41 -8.97
CA ALA A 52 7.58 -13.17 -9.26
C ALA A 52 7.77 -12.32 -10.54
N THR A 53 8.78 -11.45 -10.55
CA THR A 53 8.95 -10.45 -11.62
C THR A 53 9.01 -11.06 -13.03
N ASP A 54 9.66 -12.21 -13.16
CA ASP A 54 9.84 -12.94 -14.42
C ASP A 54 8.59 -13.72 -14.86
N GLN A 55 7.57 -13.82 -14.00
CA GLN A 55 6.34 -14.57 -14.25
C GLN A 55 5.12 -13.69 -14.50
N TYR A 56 5.20 -12.37 -14.28
CA TYR A 56 4.06 -11.45 -14.42
C TYR A 56 3.34 -11.56 -15.76
N GLU A 57 4.07 -11.58 -16.88
CA GLU A 57 3.45 -11.61 -18.21
C GLU A 57 2.71 -12.94 -18.45
N ALA A 58 3.31 -14.06 -18.03
CA ALA A 58 2.69 -15.38 -18.19
C ALA A 58 1.43 -15.54 -17.31
N VAL A 59 1.50 -15.11 -16.05
CA VAL A 59 0.36 -15.16 -15.12
C VAL A 59 -0.73 -14.18 -15.55
N GLY A 60 -0.38 -12.97 -15.97
CA GLY A 60 -1.33 -11.99 -16.50
C GLY A 60 -2.08 -12.51 -17.73
N ALA A 61 -1.36 -13.09 -18.70
CA ALA A 61 -1.97 -13.71 -19.88
C ALA A 61 -2.88 -14.88 -19.52
N TRP A 62 -2.53 -15.67 -18.49
CA TRP A 62 -3.38 -16.75 -17.99
C TRP A 62 -4.68 -16.22 -17.39
N ILE A 63 -4.62 -15.16 -16.57
CA ILE A 63 -5.79 -14.49 -15.99
C ILE A 63 -6.68 -13.92 -17.11
N ASP A 64 -6.08 -13.21 -18.08
CA ASP A 64 -6.79 -12.64 -19.21
C ASP A 64 -7.53 -13.71 -20.03
N LYS A 65 -6.92 -14.89 -20.22
CA LYS A 65 -7.56 -16.04 -20.87
C LYS A 65 -8.76 -16.55 -20.07
N ALA A 66 -8.65 -16.63 -18.75
CA ALA A 66 -9.75 -17.04 -17.88
C ALA A 66 -10.92 -16.04 -17.93
N VAL A 67 -10.61 -14.74 -17.85
CA VAL A 67 -11.60 -13.65 -17.96
C VAL A 67 -12.24 -13.62 -19.34
N THR A 68 -11.47 -13.81 -20.41
CA THR A 68 -12.02 -13.90 -21.78
C THR A 68 -13.00 -15.08 -21.91
N THR A 69 -12.71 -16.20 -21.25
CA THR A 69 -13.50 -17.44 -21.37
C THR A 69 -14.79 -17.38 -20.54
N TYR A 70 -14.73 -16.78 -19.34
CA TYR A 70 -15.79 -16.87 -18.34
C TYR A 70 -16.33 -15.53 -17.86
N GLY A 71 -15.74 -14.39 -18.23
CA GLY A 71 -16.08 -13.06 -17.70
C GLY A 71 -17.51 -12.59 -18.05
N ASN A 72 -18.15 -13.20 -19.05
CA ASN A 72 -19.57 -12.95 -19.36
C ASN A 72 -20.54 -13.73 -18.45
N SER A 73 -20.06 -14.72 -17.70
CA SER A 73 -20.87 -15.64 -16.90
C SER A 73 -20.37 -15.81 -15.46
N ALA A 74 -19.20 -15.32 -15.11
CA ALA A 74 -18.65 -15.32 -13.77
C ALA A 74 -18.13 -13.93 -13.43
N PHE A 75 -18.29 -13.52 -12.17
CA PHE A 75 -17.72 -12.27 -11.70
C PHE A 75 -16.28 -12.50 -11.27
N PHE A 76 -15.36 -11.68 -11.76
CA PHE A 76 -13.94 -11.74 -11.40
C PHE A 76 -13.56 -10.56 -10.52
N LEU A 77 -12.82 -10.83 -9.46
CA LEU A 77 -12.19 -9.84 -8.61
C LEU A 77 -10.69 -10.14 -8.55
N LEU A 78 -9.88 -9.16 -8.91
CA LEU A 78 -8.42 -9.22 -8.82
C LEU A 78 -7.96 -8.15 -7.82
N THR A 79 -7.14 -8.52 -6.84
CA THR A 79 -6.52 -7.57 -5.91
C THR A 79 -5.02 -7.45 -6.19
N SER A 80 -4.46 -6.28 -5.94
CA SER A 80 -3.04 -6.00 -6.09
C SER A 80 -2.68 -4.71 -5.35
N ARG A 81 -1.42 -4.58 -4.92
CA ARG A 81 -0.83 -3.26 -4.63
C ARG A 81 -0.76 -2.39 -5.89
N PRO A 82 -0.68 -1.05 -5.76
CA PRO A 82 -0.64 -0.13 -6.91
C PRO A 82 0.43 -0.48 -7.96
N VAL A 83 1.64 -0.82 -7.51
CA VAL A 83 2.75 -1.21 -8.42
C VAL A 83 2.42 -2.48 -9.22
N GLY A 84 1.82 -3.49 -8.60
CA GLY A 84 1.40 -4.70 -9.31
C GLY A 84 0.25 -4.44 -10.28
N TYR A 85 -0.66 -3.52 -9.93
CA TYR A 85 -1.76 -3.11 -10.79
C TYR A 85 -1.26 -2.39 -12.05
N GLU A 86 -0.29 -1.48 -11.93
CA GLU A 86 0.31 -0.79 -13.09
C GLU A 86 1.04 -1.75 -14.04
N ARG A 87 1.66 -2.80 -13.50
CA ARG A 87 2.36 -3.82 -14.29
C ARG A 87 1.40 -4.77 -15.00
N TYR A 88 0.20 -4.96 -14.45
CA TYR A 88 -0.85 -5.69 -15.11
C TYR A 88 -1.31 -4.90 -16.35
N LYS A 89 -0.73 -5.24 -17.51
CA LYS A 89 -1.10 -4.66 -18.81
C LYS A 89 -2.54 -5.06 -19.13
N ASN A 90 -3.50 -4.24 -18.72
CA ASN A 90 -4.93 -4.50 -18.90
C ASN A 90 -5.26 -4.80 -20.37
N THR A 91 -5.47 -6.07 -20.74
CA THR A 91 -6.05 -6.42 -22.04
C THR A 91 -7.56 -6.61 -21.97
N GLN A 92 -8.13 -6.68 -20.76
CA GLN A 92 -9.55 -6.88 -20.48
C GLN A 92 -10.20 -5.64 -19.83
N PRO A 93 -11.52 -5.45 -19.99
CA PRO A 93 -12.24 -4.29 -19.46
C PRO A 93 -12.52 -4.44 -17.95
N TRP A 94 -11.48 -4.29 -17.13
CA TRP A 94 -11.63 -4.24 -15.68
C TRP A 94 -12.26 -2.93 -15.21
N MET A 95 -13.07 -2.99 -14.16
CA MET A 95 -13.50 -1.80 -13.41
C MET A 95 -12.48 -1.54 -12.29
N PRO A 96 -11.62 -0.52 -12.41
CA PRO A 96 -10.65 -0.22 -11.35
C PRO A 96 -11.36 0.27 -10.09
N LEU A 97 -11.02 -0.33 -8.96
CA LEU A 97 -11.47 0.08 -7.63
C LEU A 97 -10.27 0.25 -6.72
N GLU A 98 -10.30 1.29 -5.88
CA GLU A 98 -9.28 1.56 -4.87
C GLU A 98 -9.84 1.29 -3.47
N VAL A 99 -9.11 0.53 -2.67
CA VAL A 99 -9.43 0.34 -1.25
C VAL A 99 -8.98 1.58 -0.49
N LYS A 100 -9.94 2.37 0.00
CA LYS A 100 -9.66 3.57 0.80
C LYS A 100 -9.23 3.20 2.22
N ALA A 101 -8.48 4.12 2.83
CA ALA A 101 -8.30 4.15 4.27
C ALA A 101 -9.65 4.17 5.01
N PHE A 102 -9.67 3.67 6.24
CA PHE A 102 -10.84 3.84 7.10
C PHE A 102 -11.08 5.32 7.37
N ASP A 103 -12.35 5.72 7.31
CA ASP A 103 -12.78 6.94 7.97
C ASP A 103 -12.96 6.73 9.48
N ASP A 104 -13.22 7.82 10.21
CA ASP A 104 -13.38 7.80 11.66
C ASP A 104 -14.52 6.85 12.11
N GLU A 105 -15.63 6.79 11.37
CA GLU A 105 -16.79 5.95 11.72
C GLU A 105 -16.48 4.46 11.53
N GLN A 106 -15.88 4.11 10.39
CA GLN A 106 -15.45 2.75 10.07
C GLN A 106 -14.39 2.26 11.04
N ARG A 107 -13.43 3.12 11.40
CA ARG A 107 -12.39 2.82 12.40
C ARG A 107 -13.02 2.49 13.76
N ASP A 108 -13.95 3.33 14.22
CA ASP A 108 -14.57 3.17 15.53
C ASP A 108 -15.49 1.94 15.57
N ASP A 109 -16.26 1.68 14.50
CA ASP A 109 -17.05 0.45 14.36
C ASP A 109 -16.17 -0.81 14.36
N PHE A 110 -15.05 -0.78 13.62
CA PHE A 110 -14.05 -1.85 13.66
C PHE A 110 -13.57 -2.11 15.08
N LEU A 111 -13.15 -1.06 15.81
CA LEU A 111 -12.64 -1.19 17.17
C LEU A 111 -13.68 -1.78 18.12
N ARG A 112 -14.93 -1.30 18.07
CA ARG A 112 -16.02 -1.82 18.91
C ARG A 112 -16.28 -3.30 18.65
N ARG A 113 -16.33 -3.72 17.39
CA ARG A 113 -16.52 -5.13 17.01
C ARG A 113 -15.32 -5.99 17.38
N TRP A 114 -14.11 -5.49 17.16
CA TRP A 114 -12.87 -6.18 17.48
C TRP A 114 -12.77 -6.44 18.99
N TYR A 115 -12.96 -5.42 19.83
CA TYR A 115 -12.94 -5.59 21.29
C TYR A 115 -14.04 -6.53 21.77
N LEU A 116 -15.24 -6.48 21.18
CA LEU A 116 -16.32 -7.40 21.53
C LEU A 116 -15.94 -8.86 21.20
N CYS A 117 -15.35 -9.10 20.04
CA CYS A 117 -14.86 -10.42 19.65
C CYS A 117 -13.80 -10.93 20.63
N GLN A 118 -12.79 -10.11 20.92
CA GLN A 118 -11.70 -10.47 21.83
C GLN A 118 -12.18 -10.66 23.28
N ALA A 119 -13.19 -9.89 23.71
CA ALA A 119 -13.79 -10.04 25.03
C ALA A 119 -14.58 -11.35 25.14
N LYS A 120 -15.34 -11.74 24.10
CA LYS A 120 -16.03 -13.04 24.02
C LYS A 120 -15.06 -14.22 24.08
N LEU A 121 -13.99 -14.18 23.28
CA LEU A 121 -12.99 -15.25 23.22
C LEU A 121 -12.23 -15.43 24.54
N SER A 122 -11.87 -14.33 25.20
CA SER A 122 -11.14 -14.38 26.49
C SER A 122 -12.01 -14.71 27.70
N ARG A 123 -13.34 -14.72 27.55
CA ARG A 123 -14.30 -14.92 28.65
C ARG A 123 -15.44 -15.85 28.24
N PRO A 124 -15.15 -17.10 27.84
CA PRO A 124 -16.17 -18.05 27.44
C PRO A 124 -17.16 -18.29 28.60
N GLY A 125 -18.46 -18.36 28.28
CA GLY A 125 -19.52 -18.64 29.26
C GLY A 125 -19.92 -17.48 30.18
N ARG A 126 -19.35 -16.27 30.01
CA ARG A 126 -19.81 -15.08 30.74
C ARG A 126 -21.04 -14.45 30.09
N ASP A 127 -21.81 -13.73 30.91
CA ASP A 127 -22.99 -12.98 30.46
C ASP A 127 -22.65 -11.96 29.36
N LEU A 128 -23.49 -11.88 28.34
CA LEU A 128 -23.24 -11.06 27.15
C LEU A 128 -23.27 -9.56 27.47
N ALA A 129 -24.11 -9.11 28.41
CA ALA A 129 -24.17 -7.70 28.79
C ALA A 129 -22.88 -7.29 29.52
N TYR A 130 -22.39 -8.13 30.43
CA TYR A 130 -21.09 -7.92 31.06
C TYR A 130 -19.93 -7.88 30.04
N VAL A 131 -19.89 -8.85 29.11
CA VAL A 131 -18.85 -8.90 28.06
C VAL A 131 -18.88 -7.65 27.19
N LYS A 132 -20.08 -7.18 26.84
CA LYS A 132 -20.25 -5.94 26.07
C LYS A 132 -19.74 -4.71 26.82
N THR A 133 -20.08 -4.55 28.10
CA THR A 133 -19.58 -3.42 28.91
C THR A 133 -18.06 -3.38 29.01
N VAL A 134 -17.40 -4.54 29.17
CA VAL A 134 -15.94 -4.61 29.20
C VAL A 134 -15.34 -4.25 27.85
N ALA A 135 -15.93 -4.72 26.75
CA ALA A 135 -15.48 -4.41 25.40
C ALA A 135 -15.64 -2.91 25.07
N ASP A 136 -16.81 -2.34 25.35
CA ASP A 136 -17.12 -0.93 25.07
C ASP A 136 -16.14 -0.02 25.85
N LYS A 137 -15.90 -0.27 27.14
CA LYS A 137 -14.93 0.49 27.92
C LYS A 137 -13.50 0.45 27.34
N ALA A 138 -13.07 -0.71 26.84
CA ALA A 138 -11.75 -0.85 26.24
C ALA A 138 -11.66 -0.16 24.87
N ALA A 139 -12.73 -0.26 24.06
CA ALA A 139 -12.84 0.44 22.79
C ALA A 139 -12.83 1.95 22.98
N ASP A 140 -13.65 2.48 23.89
CA ASP A 140 -13.70 3.91 24.21
C ASP A 140 -12.34 4.42 24.71
N GLY A 141 -11.62 3.62 25.51
CA GLY A 141 -10.26 3.94 25.94
C GLY A 141 -9.29 4.15 24.78
N LEU A 142 -9.36 3.31 23.74
CA LEU A 142 -8.51 3.45 22.56
C LEU A 142 -8.98 4.58 21.64
N ILE A 143 -10.28 4.68 21.37
CA ILE A 143 -10.87 5.74 20.52
C ILE A 143 -10.48 7.11 21.06
N ASN A 144 -10.63 7.33 22.37
CA ASN A 144 -10.22 8.59 23.02
C ASN A 144 -8.72 8.90 22.83
N GLN A 145 -7.84 7.89 22.84
CA GLN A 145 -6.41 8.11 22.57
C GLN A 145 -6.13 8.48 21.12
N LEU A 146 -6.87 7.91 20.16
CA LEU A 146 -6.75 8.22 18.74
C LEU A 146 -7.25 9.64 18.43
N GLU A 147 -8.41 10.02 18.95
CA GLU A 147 -8.98 11.36 18.77
C GLU A 147 -8.09 12.49 19.31
N GLN A 148 -7.37 12.23 20.40
CA GLN A 148 -6.49 13.21 21.03
C GLN A 148 -5.13 13.35 20.34
N ARG A 149 -4.78 12.46 19.40
CA ARG A 149 -3.42 12.31 18.85
C ARG A 149 -3.47 12.10 17.33
N SER A 150 -3.37 13.21 16.59
CA SER A 150 -3.49 13.22 15.13
C SER A 150 -2.55 12.24 14.40
N GLU A 151 -1.35 12.02 14.93
CA GLU A 151 -0.37 11.09 14.39
C GLU A 151 -0.78 9.62 14.54
N LEU A 152 -1.48 9.29 15.64
CA LEU A 152 -2.03 7.96 15.85
C LEU A 152 -3.30 7.76 15.03
N ALA A 153 -4.17 8.77 14.96
CA ALA A 153 -5.36 8.74 14.11
C ALA A 153 -4.97 8.44 12.65
N LYS A 154 -4.01 9.20 12.09
CA LYS A 154 -3.50 8.97 10.73
C LYS A 154 -2.92 7.56 10.52
N MET A 155 -2.33 6.98 11.56
CA MET A 155 -1.81 5.61 11.51
C MET A 155 -2.95 4.58 11.53
N ALA A 156 -4.00 4.85 12.30
CA ALA A 156 -5.19 4.02 12.47
C ALA A 156 -6.11 4.01 11.24
N ASP A 157 -5.95 4.95 10.31
CA ASP A 157 -6.60 4.93 8.99
C ASP A 157 -6.21 3.67 8.17
N ASN A 158 -5.05 3.08 8.46
CA ASN A 158 -4.61 1.82 7.87
C ASN A 158 -5.14 0.62 8.71
N PRO A 159 -5.97 -0.27 8.14
CA PRO A 159 -6.59 -1.37 8.90
C PRO A 159 -5.60 -2.31 9.59
N LEU A 160 -4.44 -2.59 8.98
CA LEU A 160 -3.40 -3.43 9.60
C LEU A 160 -2.81 -2.74 10.83
N LEU A 161 -2.42 -1.47 10.69
CA LEU A 161 -1.86 -0.70 11.80
C LEU A 161 -2.90 -0.49 12.91
N LEU A 162 -4.17 -0.28 12.56
CA LEU A 162 -5.28 -0.24 13.52
C LEU A 162 -5.39 -1.54 14.31
N CYS A 163 -5.31 -2.69 13.64
CA CYS A 163 -5.33 -3.99 14.30
C CYS A 163 -4.12 -4.17 15.24
N MET A 164 -2.93 -3.74 14.81
CA MET A 164 -1.73 -3.75 15.65
C MET A 164 -1.87 -2.85 16.88
N ILE A 165 -2.38 -1.62 16.70
CA ILE A 165 -2.65 -0.65 17.78
C ILE A 165 -3.67 -1.23 18.76
N ALA A 166 -4.79 -1.77 18.27
CA ALA A 166 -5.83 -2.37 19.10
C ALA A 166 -5.31 -3.56 19.91
N THR A 167 -4.52 -4.41 19.26
CA THR A 167 -3.86 -5.54 19.92
C THR A 167 -2.89 -5.07 20.99
N PHE A 168 -2.00 -4.13 20.66
CA PHE A 168 -1.02 -3.57 21.60
C PHE A 168 -1.70 -2.90 22.81
N HIS A 169 -2.72 -2.07 22.56
CA HIS A 169 -3.52 -1.43 23.61
C HIS A 169 -4.20 -2.46 24.51
N ARG A 170 -4.75 -3.54 23.95
CA ARG A 170 -5.39 -4.61 24.74
C ARG A 170 -4.41 -5.32 25.67
N PHE A 171 -3.17 -5.54 25.24
CA PHE A 171 -2.13 -6.15 26.08
C PHE A 171 -1.57 -5.18 27.11
N ARG A 172 -1.52 -3.88 26.80
CA ARG A 172 -0.94 -2.84 27.66
C ARG A 172 -1.88 -1.62 27.76
N PRO A 173 -3.05 -1.75 28.40
CA PRO A 173 -4.09 -0.70 28.39
C PRO A 173 -3.70 0.58 29.11
N SER A 174 -2.68 0.53 29.97
CA SER A 174 -2.15 1.70 30.69
C SER A 174 -0.89 2.29 30.07
N SER A 175 -0.36 1.70 28.99
CA SER A 175 0.81 2.23 28.30
C SER A 175 0.40 3.26 27.26
N GLU A 176 1.22 4.31 27.10
CA GLU A 176 1.05 5.21 25.97
C GLU A 176 1.30 4.47 24.65
N LEU A 177 0.43 4.72 23.67
CA LEU A 177 0.60 4.19 22.33
C LEU A 177 1.82 4.81 21.61
N PRO A 178 2.59 3.99 20.86
CA PRO A 178 3.72 4.48 20.08
C PRO A 178 3.29 5.51 19.02
N ARG A 179 3.85 6.73 19.08
CA ARG A 179 3.53 7.83 18.15
C ARG A 179 4.09 7.68 16.74
N GLN A 180 4.99 6.71 16.53
CA GLN A 180 5.68 6.48 15.25
C GLN A 180 5.44 5.04 14.80
N ARG A 181 5.22 4.85 13.50
CA ARG A 181 5.01 3.52 12.90
C ARG A 181 6.14 2.57 13.27
N THR A 182 7.40 2.98 13.13
CA THR A 182 8.57 2.16 13.52
C THR A 182 8.57 1.73 14.98
N LYS A 183 8.11 2.59 15.89
CA LYS A 183 7.98 2.28 17.32
C LYS A 183 6.81 1.33 17.60
N LEU A 184 5.73 1.42 16.82
CA LEU A 184 4.65 0.44 16.85
C LEU A 184 5.16 -0.94 16.43
N TYR A 185 5.86 -1.05 15.30
CA TYR A 185 6.46 -2.33 14.87
C TYR A 185 7.46 -2.87 15.89
N GLN A 186 8.33 -2.03 16.45
CA GLN A 186 9.25 -2.43 17.51
C GLN A 186 8.51 -3.01 18.73
N GLY A 187 7.50 -2.29 19.23
CA GLY A 187 6.71 -2.74 20.38
C GLY A 187 5.91 -4.01 20.07
N PHE A 188 5.43 -4.16 18.83
CA PHE A 188 4.68 -5.33 18.40
C PHE A 188 5.56 -6.57 18.29
N CYS A 189 6.77 -6.45 17.73
CA CYS A 189 7.75 -7.54 17.73
C CYS A 189 8.08 -8.00 19.15
N GLN A 190 8.33 -7.05 20.08
CA GLN A 190 8.55 -7.38 21.49
C GLN A 190 7.35 -8.13 22.09
N MET A 191 6.12 -7.68 21.82
CA MET A 191 4.92 -8.32 22.32
C MET A 191 4.75 -9.75 21.77
N LEU A 192 5.03 -9.98 20.49
CA LEU A 192 4.92 -11.29 19.85
C LEU A 192 6.03 -12.26 20.27
N LEU A 193 7.23 -11.76 20.54
CA LEU A 193 8.41 -12.57 20.87
C LEU A 193 8.62 -12.78 22.38
N ALA A 194 8.01 -11.97 23.24
CA ALA A 194 8.07 -12.13 24.71
C ALA A 194 6.69 -12.15 25.37
N ASP A 195 6.00 -11.00 25.41
CA ASP A 195 4.83 -10.80 26.29
C ASP A 195 3.73 -11.86 26.07
N ARG A 196 3.38 -12.12 24.81
CA ARG A 196 2.32 -13.07 24.43
C ARG A 196 2.76 -14.52 24.72
N PRO A 197 3.92 -15.01 24.25
CA PRO A 197 4.49 -16.31 24.64
C PRO A 197 4.48 -16.55 26.17
N GLU A 198 4.98 -15.58 26.94
CA GLU A 198 5.07 -15.67 28.41
C GLU A 198 3.69 -15.76 29.06
N SER A 199 2.73 -14.92 28.63
CA SER A 199 1.36 -14.94 29.16
C SER A 199 0.60 -16.24 28.86
N LYS A 200 0.99 -16.96 27.80
CA LYS A 200 0.45 -18.29 27.45
C LYS A 200 1.18 -19.43 28.18
N GLY A 201 2.24 -19.14 28.93
CA GLY A 201 3.08 -20.17 29.55
C GLY A 201 3.91 -20.98 28.55
N GLN A 202 4.16 -20.43 27.36
CA GLN A 202 4.91 -21.06 26.27
C GLN A 202 6.03 -20.10 25.83
N PRO A 203 7.11 -19.96 26.62
CA PRO A 203 8.20 -19.05 26.27
C PRO A 203 8.88 -19.49 24.97
N MET A 204 9.38 -18.50 24.23
CA MET A 204 10.16 -18.74 23.01
C MET A 204 11.48 -19.47 23.35
N THR A 205 11.98 -20.26 22.40
CA THR A 205 13.29 -20.91 22.48
C THR A 205 14.44 -19.92 22.67
N LEU A 206 14.32 -18.73 22.08
CA LEU A 206 15.32 -17.66 22.19
C LEU A 206 14.72 -16.47 22.94
N PRO A 207 15.51 -15.74 23.74
CA PRO A 207 15.12 -14.43 24.26
C PRO A 207 14.69 -13.49 23.13
N ALA A 208 13.75 -12.57 23.40
CA ALA A 208 13.15 -11.75 22.35
C ALA A 208 14.15 -10.94 21.52
N GLU A 209 15.20 -10.38 22.14
CA GLU A 209 16.23 -9.62 21.42
C GLU A 209 17.04 -10.51 20.46
N GLU A 210 17.43 -11.71 20.90
CA GLU A 210 18.15 -12.70 20.09
C GLU A 210 17.26 -13.26 18.97
N ALA A 211 16.00 -13.60 19.30
CA ALA A 211 15.00 -14.04 18.35
C ALA A 211 14.79 -12.99 17.25
N GLN A 212 14.63 -11.72 17.65
CA GLN A 212 14.48 -10.62 16.70
C GLN A 212 15.74 -10.45 15.84
N ALA A 213 16.94 -10.57 16.41
CA ALA A 213 18.19 -10.49 15.66
C ALA A 213 18.31 -11.58 14.59
N VAL A 214 17.90 -12.82 14.90
CA VAL A 214 17.84 -13.90 13.91
C VAL A 214 16.80 -13.59 12.83
N LEU A 215 15.59 -13.17 13.20
CA LEU A 215 14.52 -12.84 12.25
C LEU A 215 14.85 -11.65 11.33
N GLN A 216 15.57 -10.65 11.85
CA GLN A 216 16.16 -9.55 11.08
C GLN A 216 17.09 -10.05 9.97
N GLY A 217 17.99 -10.98 10.31
CA GLY A 217 18.87 -11.62 9.33
C GLY A 217 18.10 -12.42 8.27
N VAL A 218 17.07 -13.16 8.67
CA VAL A 218 16.21 -13.91 7.73
C VAL A 218 15.49 -12.96 6.79
N ALA A 219 14.83 -11.94 7.33
CA ALA A 219 14.09 -10.95 6.55
C ALA A 219 14.99 -10.25 5.53
N TRP A 220 16.19 -9.82 5.95
CA TRP A 220 17.15 -9.19 5.04
C TRP A 220 17.62 -10.14 3.95
N ALA A 221 17.95 -11.40 4.27
CA ALA A 221 18.35 -12.38 3.27
C ALA A 221 17.26 -12.63 2.21
N MET A 222 16.00 -12.71 2.63
CA MET A 222 14.85 -12.86 1.72
C MET A 222 14.65 -11.61 0.84
N VAL A 223 14.77 -10.40 1.41
CA VAL A 223 14.72 -9.14 0.64
C VAL A 223 15.85 -9.07 -0.40
N GLN A 224 17.07 -9.47 -0.05
CA GLN A 224 18.20 -9.51 -0.98
C GLN A 224 17.99 -10.50 -2.13
N LYS A 225 17.27 -11.59 -1.88
CA LYS A 225 16.89 -12.59 -2.88
C LYS A 225 15.60 -12.27 -3.63
N ASP A 226 14.97 -11.14 -3.31
CA ASP A 226 13.70 -10.72 -3.88
C ASP A 226 12.58 -11.77 -3.71
N THR A 227 12.46 -12.36 -2.51
CA THR A 227 11.44 -13.37 -2.22
C THR A 227 10.60 -13.05 -0.99
N ILE A 228 9.32 -13.42 -1.05
CA ILE A 228 8.36 -13.34 0.06
C ILE A 228 8.26 -14.66 0.84
N ALA A 229 8.65 -15.78 0.22
CA ALA A 229 8.61 -17.11 0.80
C ALA A 229 9.97 -17.81 0.64
N ILE A 230 10.29 -18.73 1.54
CA ILE A 230 11.55 -19.48 1.54
C ILE A 230 11.28 -20.96 1.80
N PRO A 231 11.87 -21.89 1.02
CA PRO A 231 11.75 -23.32 1.30
C PRO A 231 12.22 -23.67 2.71
N LYS A 232 11.48 -24.53 3.41
CA LYS A 232 11.76 -24.84 4.82
C LYS A 232 13.17 -25.38 5.05
N THR A 233 13.68 -26.17 4.11
CA THR A 233 15.05 -26.70 4.14
C THR A 233 16.11 -25.60 4.06
N GLU A 234 15.90 -24.60 3.21
CA GLU A 234 16.79 -23.44 3.08
C GLU A 234 16.72 -22.55 4.33
N LEU A 235 15.51 -22.31 4.85
CA LEU A 235 15.28 -21.54 6.06
C LEU A 235 16.02 -22.14 7.25
N ILE A 236 16.00 -23.46 7.42
CA ILE A 236 16.73 -24.16 8.49
C ILE A 236 18.23 -23.85 8.42
N GLY A 237 18.84 -23.94 7.23
CA GLY A 237 20.27 -23.64 7.05
C GLY A 237 20.60 -22.19 7.32
N LEU A 238 19.74 -21.27 6.87
CA LEU A 238 19.89 -19.83 7.12
C LEU A 238 19.78 -19.49 8.60
N VAL A 239 18.75 -19.99 9.29
CA VAL A 239 18.55 -19.81 10.73
C VAL A 239 19.71 -20.40 11.51
N GLN A 240 20.23 -21.56 11.11
CA GLN A 240 21.41 -22.15 11.76
C GLN A 240 22.62 -21.21 11.74
N GLY A 241 22.92 -20.62 10.57
CA GLY A 241 24.03 -19.69 10.43
C GLY A 241 23.81 -18.38 11.21
N LEU A 242 22.58 -17.86 11.21
CA LEU A 242 22.22 -16.65 11.94
C LEU A 242 22.23 -16.87 13.46
N MET A 243 21.73 -18.00 13.94
CA MET A 243 21.78 -18.34 15.36
C MET A 243 23.24 -18.42 15.84
N ALA A 244 24.12 -19.08 15.10
CA ALA A 244 25.55 -19.14 15.43
C ALA A 244 26.24 -17.77 15.50
N ARG A 245 25.67 -16.74 14.86
CA ARG A 245 26.19 -15.37 14.85
C ARG A 245 25.57 -14.48 15.93
N GLU A 246 24.29 -14.68 16.22
CA GLU A 246 23.47 -13.75 17.01
C GLU A 246 23.17 -14.24 18.43
N THR A 247 23.43 -15.51 18.74
CA THR A 247 23.07 -16.11 20.04
C THR A 247 24.10 -17.14 20.51
N ASP A 248 24.21 -17.29 21.83
CA ASP A 248 24.96 -18.36 22.50
C ASP A 248 24.10 -19.61 22.79
N ALA A 249 22.81 -19.57 22.44
CA ALA A 249 21.86 -20.63 22.74
C ALA A 249 22.14 -21.91 21.94
N LYS A 250 22.16 -23.05 22.64
CA LYS A 250 22.33 -24.39 22.04
C LYS A 250 21.00 -25.00 21.60
N ALA A 251 20.17 -24.21 20.95
CA ALA A 251 18.87 -24.66 20.47
C ALA A 251 18.92 -25.14 19.02
N ALA A 252 18.06 -26.09 18.68
CA ALA A 252 17.91 -26.56 17.30
C ALA A 252 17.19 -25.48 16.45
N PRO A 253 17.73 -25.12 15.26
CA PRO A 253 17.09 -24.16 14.34
C PRO A 253 15.62 -24.48 14.05
N GLN A 254 15.31 -25.77 13.89
CA GLN A 254 13.95 -26.27 13.64
C GLN A 254 12.99 -25.93 14.78
N LYS A 255 13.46 -26.00 16.04
CA LYS A 255 12.63 -25.68 17.20
C LYS A 255 12.37 -24.19 17.29
N PHE A 256 13.38 -23.35 17.01
CA PHE A 256 13.18 -21.91 16.91
C PHE A 256 12.16 -21.56 15.81
N ILE A 257 12.32 -22.11 14.61
CA ILE A 257 11.35 -21.91 13.51
C ILE A 257 9.94 -22.32 13.93
N GLN A 258 9.80 -23.48 14.59
CA GLN A 258 8.50 -23.95 15.07
C GLN A 258 7.87 -22.99 16.10
N ASP A 259 8.66 -22.40 17.00
CA ASP A 259 8.15 -21.41 17.95
C ASP A 259 7.72 -20.12 17.25
N VAL A 260 8.46 -19.71 16.22
CA VAL A 260 8.09 -18.53 15.44
C VAL A 260 6.76 -18.76 14.69
N GLU A 261 6.55 -19.95 14.14
CA GLU A 261 5.30 -20.39 13.50
C GLU A 261 4.14 -20.49 14.51
N ASP A 262 4.30 -21.26 15.60
CA ASP A 262 3.18 -21.68 16.45
C ASP A 262 2.89 -20.72 17.61
N VAL A 263 3.92 -20.04 18.13
CA VAL A 263 3.82 -19.25 19.36
C VAL A 263 3.74 -17.77 19.05
N SER A 264 4.73 -17.25 18.31
CA SER A 264 4.76 -15.83 17.93
C SER A 264 3.85 -15.52 16.73
N GLU A 265 3.57 -16.52 15.89
CA GLU A 265 2.79 -16.41 14.65
C GLU A 265 3.37 -15.37 13.67
N LEU A 266 4.70 -15.14 13.72
CA LEU A 266 5.40 -14.26 12.78
C LEU A 266 5.74 -14.97 11.48
N PHE A 267 5.72 -16.31 11.46
CA PHE A 267 5.83 -17.14 10.27
C PHE A 267 4.53 -17.86 9.98
N VAL A 268 4.23 -18.00 8.69
CA VAL A 268 3.08 -18.75 8.17
C VAL A 268 3.59 -19.75 7.14
N LYS A 269 3.02 -20.95 7.13
CA LYS A 269 3.33 -22.01 6.16
C LYS A 269 2.52 -21.79 4.89
N ARG A 270 3.16 -21.84 3.73
CA ARG A 270 2.47 -22.01 2.45
C ARG A 270 2.21 -23.49 2.22
N GLU A 271 0.95 -23.90 2.36
CA GLU A 271 0.52 -25.29 2.25
C GLU A 271 0.87 -25.93 0.88
N SER A 272 1.00 -25.10 -0.16
CA SER A 272 1.26 -25.55 -1.53
C SER A 272 2.70 -25.97 -1.83
N ALA A 273 3.70 -25.64 -0.99
CA ALA A 273 5.12 -25.78 -1.37
C ALA A 273 6.14 -26.16 -0.25
N ASP A 274 5.73 -26.51 0.97
CA ASP A 274 6.64 -26.62 2.15
C ASP A 274 7.57 -25.39 2.28
N GLU A 275 6.98 -24.22 2.03
CA GLU A 275 7.61 -22.91 2.14
C GLU A 275 7.07 -22.17 3.36
N VAL A 276 7.87 -21.23 3.85
CA VAL A 276 7.54 -20.37 4.98
C VAL A 276 7.66 -18.91 4.53
N GLU A 277 6.72 -18.08 4.95
CA GLU A 277 6.75 -16.63 4.75
C GLU A 277 6.51 -15.89 6.07
N PHE A 278 6.81 -14.60 6.10
CA PHE A 278 6.38 -13.75 7.20
C PHE A 278 4.88 -13.57 7.17
N ALA A 279 4.23 -13.58 8.35
CA ALA A 279 2.77 -13.42 8.48
C ALA A 279 2.23 -12.14 7.83
N HIS A 280 3.09 -11.13 7.66
CA HIS A 280 2.81 -10.02 6.77
C HIS A 280 4.12 -9.43 6.21
N ARG A 281 4.12 -9.08 4.92
CA ARG A 281 5.28 -8.49 4.23
C ARG A 281 5.87 -7.27 4.92
N SER A 282 5.04 -6.45 5.57
CA SER A 282 5.54 -5.28 6.31
C SER A 282 6.43 -5.64 7.51
N PHE A 283 6.25 -6.81 8.13
CA PHE A 283 7.18 -7.30 9.17
C PHE A 283 8.52 -7.68 8.55
N GLN A 284 8.51 -8.35 7.39
CA GLN A 284 9.72 -8.64 6.64
C GLN A 284 10.47 -7.36 6.27
N GLU A 285 9.79 -6.36 5.71
CA GLU A 285 10.38 -5.06 5.36
C GLU A 285 10.93 -4.31 6.58
N TYR A 286 10.19 -4.28 7.69
CA TYR A 286 10.62 -3.66 8.94
C TYR A 286 11.87 -4.34 9.50
N LEU A 287 11.86 -5.67 9.65
CA LEU A 287 12.98 -6.44 10.21
C LEU A 287 14.22 -6.33 9.31
N ALA A 288 14.05 -6.38 7.99
CA ALA A 288 15.12 -6.14 7.03
C ALA A 288 15.74 -4.74 7.19
N ALA A 289 14.91 -3.70 7.34
CA ALA A 289 15.39 -2.34 7.57
C ALA A 289 16.20 -2.21 8.86
N VAL A 290 15.78 -2.89 9.94
CA VAL A 290 16.52 -2.94 11.22
C VAL A 290 17.87 -3.63 11.04
N GLU A 291 17.93 -4.75 10.30
CA GLU A 291 19.19 -5.44 10.00
C GLU A 291 20.17 -4.57 9.20
N VAL A 292 19.69 -3.89 8.16
CA VAL A 292 20.52 -3.00 7.34
C VAL A 292 21.10 -1.86 8.17
N LYS A 293 20.28 -1.26 9.04
CA LYS A 293 20.74 -0.23 9.98
C LYS A 293 21.80 -0.77 10.94
N LYS A 294 21.60 -1.97 11.49
CA LYS A 294 22.57 -2.63 12.38
C LYS A 294 23.91 -2.87 11.68
N GLN A 295 23.89 -3.30 10.42
CA GLN A 295 25.09 -3.59 9.64
C GLN A 295 25.76 -2.34 9.04
N GLY A 296 25.11 -1.18 9.06
CA GLY A 296 25.62 0.04 8.40
C GLY A 296 25.73 -0.10 6.88
N ARG A 297 24.81 -0.85 6.24
CA ARG A 297 24.82 -1.18 4.80
C ARG A 297 23.71 -0.47 4.03
N ASP A 298 23.48 0.80 4.30
CA ASP A 298 22.40 1.60 3.68
C ASP A 298 22.50 1.67 2.15
N GLN A 299 23.70 1.58 1.57
CA GLN A 299 23.88 1.50 0.11
C GLN A 299 23.21 0.28 -0.52
N ALA A 300 23.00 -0.81 0.22
CA ALA A 300 22.30 -1.98 -0.29
C ALA A 300 20.82 -1.71 -0.57
N LEU A 301 20.22 -0.71 0.10
CA LEU A 301 18.82 -0.33 -0.08
C LEU A 301 18.54 0.32 -1.43
N VAL A 302 19.54 1.01 -1.99
CA VAL A 302 19.37 1.77 -3.24
C VAL A 302 19.11 0.84 -4.42
N ASN A 303 19.62 -0.39 -4.38
CA ASN A 303 19.49 -1.37 -5.47
C ASN A 303 18.29 -2.32 -5.30
N LEU A 304 17.48 -2.12 -4.26
CA LEU A 304 16.29 -2.93 -4.08
C LEU A 304 15.26 -2.62 -5.17
N LYS A 305 14.50 -3.64 -5.57
CA LYS A 305 13.40 -3.46 -6.50
C LYS A 305 12.26 -2.66 -5.85
N GLU A 306 11.40 -2.08 -6.68
CA GLU A 306 10.31 -1.19 -6.24
C GLU A 306 9.39 -1.85 -5.21
N GLU A 307 9.21 -3.16 -5.30
CA GLU A 307 8.39 -3.97 -4.41
C GLU A 307 8.90 -3.91 -2.95
N TRP A 308 10.21 -3.73 -2.74
CA TRP A 308 10.84 -3.67 -1.42
C TRP A 308 11.10 -2.24 -0.91
N GLN A 309 10.51 -1.23 -1.55
CA GLN A 309 10.64 0.16 -1.10
C GLN A 309 10.18 0.35 0.36
N GLY A 310 9.24 -0.47 0.85
CA GLY A 310 8.84 -0.47 2.26
C GLY A 310 10.02 -0.61 3.23
N ALA A 311 11.02 -1.45 2.91
CA ALA A 311 12.22 -1.60 3.73
C ALA A 311 13.09 -0.34 3.74
N VAL A 312 13.17 0.35 2.59
CA VAL A 312 13.87 1.63 2.44
C VAL A 312 13.20 2.72 3.29
N LEU A 313 11.86 2.78 3.27
CA LEU A 313 11.08 3.73 4.07
C LEU A 313 11.18 3.44 5.58
N PHE A 314 11.11 2.16 5.98
CA PHE A 314 11.36 1.79 7.37
C PHE A 314 12.76 2.18 7.82
N TYR A 315 13.78 2.03 6.97
CA TYR A 315 15.14 2.48 7.27
C TYR A 315 15.20 4.02 7.44
N ALA A 316 14.61 4.77 6.51
CA ALA A 316 14.57 6.23 6.55
C ALA A 316 13.88 6.77 7.82
N ALA A 317 12.81 6.09 8.26
CA ALA A 317 12.08 6.44 9.48
C ALA A 317 12.92 6.27 10.77
N GLN A 318 13.90 5.36 10.77
CA GLN A 318 14.69 5.03 11.97
C GLN A 318 16.14 5.53 11.96
N ALA A 319 16.68 5.91 10.80
CA ALA A 319 18.05 6.37 10.61
C ALA A 319 18.09 7.85 10.13
N ASN A 320 19.25 8.35 9.73
CA ASN A 320 19.36 9.58 8.95
C ASN A 320 19.49 9.19 7.47
N PRO A 321 18.47 9.43 6.63
CA PRO A 321 18.49 8.98 5.24
C PRO A 321 19.29 9.89 4.30
N THR A 322 20.04 10.88 4.78
CA THR A 322 20.72 11.87 3.92
C THR A 322 21.63 11.24 2.86
N ALA A 323 22.45 10.25 3.23
CA ALA A 323 23.35 9.58 2.28
C ALA A 323 22.57 8.77 1.23
N LEU A 324 21.52 8.08 1.67
CA LEU A 324 20.59 7.35 0.81
C LEU A 324 19.88 8.30 -0.18
N ILE A 325 19.34 9.42 0.30
CA ILE A 325 18.69 10.45 -0.52
C ILE A 325 19.68 11.01 -1.55
N ASN A 326 20.90 11.38 -1.15
CA ASN A 326 21.91 11.87 -2.09
C ASN A 326 22.26 10.83 -3.17
N THR A 327 22.29 9.55 -2.82
CA THR A 327 22.56 8.48 -3.79
C THR A 327 21.41 8.33 -4.77
N LEU A 328 20.17 8.42 -4.31
CA LEU A 328 18.97 8.40 -5.16
C LEU A 328 18.89 9.64 -6.06
N LEU A 329 19.23 10.83 -5.54
CA LEU A 329 19.35 12.06 -6.32
C LEU A 329 20.41 11.97 -7.41
N ALA A 330 21.53 11.31 -7.14
CA ALA A 330 22.59 11.13 -8.13
C ALA A 330 22.16 10.24 -9.31
N ARG A 331 21.18 9.34 -9.11
CA ARG A 331 20.59 8.56 -10.21
C ARG A 331 19.68 9.41 -11.09
N GLY A 332 18.92 10.32 -10.48
CA GLY A 332 18.09 11.30 -11.18
C GLY A 332 16.90 10.72 -11.95
N ASP A 333 16.71 9.40 -11.99
CA ASP A 333 15.56 8.78 -12.63
C ASP A 333 14.28 8.98 -11.80
N ARG A 334 13.14 8.89 -12.49
CA ARG A 334 11.81 9.13 -11.91
C ARG A 334 11.52 8.30 -10.66
N THR A 335 11.91 7.02 -10.64
CA THR A 335 11.64 6.12 -9.52
C THR A 335 12.54 6.47 -8.33
N SER A 336 13.83 6.73 -8.57
CA SER A 336 14.77 7.13 -7.53
C SER A 336 14.39 8.46 -6.88
N LEU A 337 13.97 9.47 -7.67
CA LEU A 337 13.55 10.77 -7.15
C LEU A 337 12.32 10.69 -6.22
N ALA A 338 11.34 9.87 -6.58
CA ALA A 338 10.18 9.67 -5.74
C ALA A 338 10.53 8.95 -4.44
N LEU A 339 11.32 7.88 -4.52
CA LEU A 339 11.77 7.15 -3.34
C LEU A 339 12.60 8.06 -2.40
N ALA A 340 13.44 8.93 -2.96
CA ALA A 340 14.22 9.89 -2.19
C ALA A 340 13.32 10.85 -1.39
N TYR A 341 12.22 11.27 -1.98
CA TYR A 341 11.25 12.13 -1.30
C TYR A 341 10.42 11.38 -0.27
N ASP A 342 10.00 10.15 -0.56
CA ASP A 342 9.31 9.31 0.42
C ASP A 342 10.20 9.04 1.63
N CYS A 343 11.51 8.84 1.42
CA CYS A 343 12.50 8.78 2.50
C CYS A 343 12.57 10.07 3.32
N TRP A 344 12.46 11.24 2.67
CA TRP A 344 12.41 12.53 3.38
C TRP A 344 11.13 12.67 4.22
N LEU A 345 9.97 12.27 3.69
CA LEU A 345 8.68 12.32 4.38
C LEU A 345 8.66 11.49 5.67
N GLU A 346 9.35 10.35 5.68
CA GLU A 346 9.48 9.51 6.88
C GLU A 346 10.26 10.21 8.01
N ASN A 347 11.14 11.16 7.70
CA ASN A 347 11.92 11.87 8.72
C ASN A 347 12.44 13.26 8.28
N PRO A 348 11.54 14.26 8.05
CA PRO A 348 11.91 15.52 7.42
C PRO A 348 12.90 16.34 8.26
N ASN A 349 12.85 16.19 9.58
CA ASN A 349 13.70 16.92 10.52
C ASN A 349 15.16 16.42 10.58
N ARG A 350 15.47 15.27 9.96
CA ARG A 350 16.84 14.70 9.96
C ARG A 350 17.60 14.94 8.67
N VAL A 351 16.94 15.47 7.64
CA VAL A 351 17.54 15.75 6.34
C VAL A 351 17.92 17.23 6.28
N PRO A 352 19.16 17.58 5.90
CA PRO A 352 19.58 18.96 5.73
C PRO A 352 18.70 19.74 4.72
N PRO A 353 18.38 21.04 4.97
CA PRO A 353 17.53 21.83 4.08
C PRO A 353 18.06 21.99 2.65
N ASP A 354 19.38 21.99 2.47
CA ASP A 354 20.05 22.05 1.17
C ASP A 354 19.83 20.78 0.35
N VAL A 355 19.86 19.60 0.99
CA VAL A 355 19.55 18.31 0.37
C VAL A 355 18.09 18.27 -0.06
N PHE A 356 17.17 18.71 0.80
CA PHE A 356 15.75 18.80 0.44
C PHE A 356 15.51 19.80 -0.71
N SER A 357 16.19 20.95 -0.70
CA SER A 357 16.11 21.94 -1.78
C SER A 357 16.60 21.38 -3.12
N ALA A 358 17.69 20.61 -3.10
CA ALA A 358 18.21 19.92 -4.27
C ALA A 358 17.23 18.86 -4.79
N LEU A 359 16.63 18.08 -3.89
CA LEU A 359 15.60 17.09 -4.20
C LEU A 359 14.37 17.73 -4.85
N GLN A 360 13.81 18.76 -4.22
CA GLN A 360 12.69 19.50 -4.80
C GLN A 360 13.05 20.01 -6.19
N LYS A 361 14.22 20.63 -6.36
CA LYS A 361 14.66 21.14 -7.66
C LYS A 361 14.70 20.06 -8.74
N GLN A 362 15.21 18.87 -8.45
CA GLN A 362 15.23 17.76 -9.42
C GLN A 362 13.83 17.20 -9.70
N CYS A 363 12.99 17.04 -8.67
CA CYS A 363 11.60 16.61 -8.86
C CYS A 363 10.85 17.55 -9.81
N TYR A 364 10.91 18.87 -9.61
CA TYR A 364 10.29 19.82 -10.54
C TYR A 364 10.98 19.88 -11.90
N GLY A 365 12.30 19.66 -11.95
CA GLY A 365 13.06 19.54 -13.20
C GLY A 365 12.60 18.36 -14.07
N GLN A 366 12.19 17.24 -13.46
CA GLN A 366 11.63 16.11 -14.21
C GLN A 366 10.27 16.45 -14.83
N LEU A 367 9.42 17.19 -14.12
CA LEU A 367 8.16 17.69 -14.68
C LEU A 367 8.43 18.64 -15.85
N GLU A 368 9.35 19.58 -15.68
CA GLU A 368 9.80 20.52 -16.70
C GLU A 368 10.32 19.78 -17.95
N GLN A 369 11.10 18.71 -17.79
CA GLN A 369 11.61 17.93 -18.91
C GLN A 369 10.48 17.32 -19.76
N TYR A 370 9.46 16.72 -19.14
CA TYR A 370 8.33 16.17 -19.89
C TYR A 370 7.59 17.24 -20.69
N MET A 371 7.49 18.46 -20.16
CA MET A 371 6.86 19.58 -20.86
C MET A 371 7.73 20.10 -22.01
N VAL A 372 9.05 20.20 -21.83
CA VAL A 372 10.00 20.56 -22.89
C VAL A 372 9.95 19.55 -24.05
N GLU A 373 9.81 18.26 -23.73
CA GLU A 373 9.67 17.18 -24.72
C GLU A 373 8.28 17.14 -25.38
N GLY A 374 7.33 17.96 -24.92
CA GLY A 374 5.95 17.94 -25.39
C GLY A 374 5.18 16.67 -24.98
N ASN A 375 5.70 15.90 -24.03
CA ASN A 375 5.06 14.69 -23.51
C ASN A 375 4.03 15.05 -22.44
N TRP A 376 2.93 15.66 -22.87
CA TRP A 376 1.89 16.19 -21.99
C TRP A 376 1.22 15.12 -21.13
N LYS A 377 1.06 13.90 -21.64
CA LYS A 377 0.53 12.77 -20.86
C LYS A 377 1.45 12.40 -19.70
N ALA A 378 2.77 12.29 -19.94
CA ALA A 378 3.72 12.02 -18.88
C ALA A 378 3.81 13.19 -17.87
N ALA A 379 3.76 14.44 -18.35
CA ALA A 379 3.74 15.62 -17.49
C ALA A 379 2.50 15.64 -16.57
N ASP A 380 1.34 15.25 -17.10
CA ASP A 380 0.08 15.16 -16.36
C ASP A 380 0.12 14.07 -15.28
N GLN A 381 0.52 12.85 -15.64
CA GLN A 381 0.72 11.75 -14.68
C GLN A 381 1.76 12.09 -13.62
N TYR A 382 2.83 12.79 -14.00
CA TYR A 382 3.86 13.20 -13.06
C TYR A 382 3.42 14.36 -12.16
N THR A 383 2.53 15.24 -12.65
CA THR A 383 1.88 16.26 -11.83
C THR A 383 1.04 15.62 -10.71
N TYR A 384 0.24 14.61 -11.04
CA TYR A 384 -0.49 13.80 -10.05
C TYR A 384 0.45 13.22 -9.00
N ARG A 385 1.53 12.57 -9.44
CA ARG A 385 2.54 11.98 -8.55
C ARG A 385 3.12 13.01 -7.59
N LEU A 386 3.58 14.15 -8.10
CA LEU A 386 4.15 15.22 -7.28
C LEU A 386 3.16 15.73 -6.23
N MET A 387 1.89 15.92 -6.61
CA MET A 387 0.88 16.41 -5.67
C MET A 387 0.57 15.38 -4.57
N ILE A 388 0.44 14.10 -4.90
CA ILE A 388 0.28 13.02 -3.91
C ILE A 388 1.47 12.97 -2.95
N GLN A 389 2.67 13.08 -3.50
CA GLN A 389 3.91 13.05 -2.74
C GLN A 389 4.06 14.28 -1.82
N VAL A 390 3.66 15.48 -2.25
CA VAL A 390 3.62 16.68 -1.41
C VAL A 390 2.71 16.50 -0.17
N LEU A 391 1.63 15.73 -0.30
CA LEU A 391 0.72 15.40 0.80
C LEU A 391 1.21 14.24 1.70
N GLY A 392 2.36 13.63 1.36
CA GLY A 392 2.88 12.47 2.06
C GLY A 392 2.04 11.21 1.86
N LYS A 393 1.42 11.08 0.69
CA LYS A 393 0.55 9.97 0.30
C LYS A 393 1.27 9.03 -0.66
N SER A 394 0.81 7.79 -0.74
CA SER A 394 1.36 6.81 -1.68
C SER A 394 0.78 7.00 -3.07
N TYR A 395 1.59 6.76 -4.11
CA TYR A 395 1.14 6.83 -5.50
C TYR A 395 -0.07 5.91 -5.74
N GLY A 396 -1.04 6.39 -6.51
CA GLY A 396 -2.31 5.71 -6.75
C GLY A 396 -3.44 6.09 -5.78
N GLN A 397 -3.12 6.79 -4.67
CA GLN A 397 -4.15 7.28 -3.76
C GLN A 397 -4.95 8.46 -4.33
N GLY A 398 -6.27 8.49 -4.14
CA GLY A 398 -7.09 9.65 -4.46
C GLY A 398 -6.93 10.84 -3.49
N PHE A 399 -7.39 12.03 -3.88
CA PHE A 399 -7.43 13.22 -3.01
C PHE A 399 -8.76 13.33 -2.28
N THR A 400 -8.71 13.78 -1.02
CA THR A 400 -9.89 14.25 -0.30
C THR A 400 -10.13 15.74 -0.58
N ALA A 401 -11.36 16.20 -0.42
CA ALA A 401 -11.72 17.61 -0.56
C ALA A 401 -10.90 18.52 0.38
N LYS A 402 -10.65 18.06 1.61
CA LYS A 402 -9.87 18.79 2.61
C LYS A 402 -8.41 18.95 2.18
N GLU A 403 -7.80 17.87 1.68
CA GLU A 403 -6.41 17.90 1.20
C GLU A 403 -6.20 18.87 0.05
N LEU A 404 -7.13 18.90 -0.91
CA LEU A 404 -7.11 19.86 -2.02
C LEU A 404 -7.27 21.30 -1.52
N LEU A 405 -8.19 21.54 -0.59
CA LEU A 405 -8.41 22.87 -0.01
C LEU A 405 -7.19 23.38 0.77
N THR A 406 -6.45 22.49 1.41
CA THR A 406 -5.28 22.84 2.23
C THR A 406 -3.95 22.57 1.53
N PHE A 407 -3.95 22.38 0.21
CA PHE A 407 -2.74 22.01 -0.53
C PHE A 407 -1.68 23.13 -0.43
N PRO A 408 -0.38 22.82 -0.23
CA PRO A 408 0.66 23.84 -0.10
C PRO A 408 0.73 24.78 -1.30
N CYS A 409 0.44 26.07 -1.06
CA CYS A 409 0.38 27.08 -2.13
C CYS A 409 1.71 27.22 -2.89
N GLN A 410 2.85 27.09 -2.21
CA GLN A 410 4.16 27.21 -2.85
C GLN A 410 4.39 26.12 -3.91
N ASP A 411 4.02 24.88 -3.59
CA ASP A 411 4.16 23.75 -4.52
C ASP A 411 3.13 23.87 -5.65
N LEU A 412 1.89 24.27 -5.35
CA LEU A 412 0.85 24.49 -6.37
C LEU A 412 1.26 25.57 -7.38
N LEU A 413 1.73 26.73 -6.90
CA LEU A 413 2.20 27.82 -7.77
C LEU A 413 3.38 27.41 -8.64
N ARG A 414 4.24 26.55 -8.13
CA ARG A 414 5.40 26.06 -8.87
C ARG A 414 5.01 25.10 -9.99
N ILE A 415 4.11 24.16 -9.69
CA ILE A 415 3.54 23.24 -10.68
C ILE A 415 2.78 24.04 -11.74
N ASP A 416 1.91 24.95 -11.32
CA ASP A 416 1.14 25.82 -12.22
C ASP A 416 2.05 26.65 -13.14
N GLY A 417 3.08 27.29 -12.57
CA GLY A 417 4.02 28.10 -13.34
C GLY A 417 4.76 27.31 -14.42
N LEU A 418 5.05 26.02 -14.19
CA LEU A 418 5.61 25.14 -15.22
C LEU A 418 4.60 24.87 -16.35
N TRP A 419 3.37 24.50 -16.00
CA TRP A 419 2.30 24.28 -16.97
C TRP A 419 2.05 25.52 -17.84
N VAL A 420 1.88 26.68 -17.22
CA VAL A 420 1.63 27.95 -17.92
C VAL A 420 2.82 28.30 -18.83
N LYS A 421 4.04 28.20 -18.33
CA LYS A 421 5.24 28.56 -19.10
C LYS A 421 5.42 27.70 -20.35
N TYR A 422 5.31 26.38 -20.22
CA TYR A 422 5.66 25.47 -21.31
C TYR A 422 4.51 25.22 -22.30
N SER A 423 3.27 25.55 -21.91
CA SER A 423 2.10 25.46 -22.78
C SER A 423 1.73 26.79 -23.45
N ASP A 424 2.60 27.81 -23.36
CA ASP A 424 2.33 29.19 -23.81
C ASP A 424 1.02 29.77 -23.24
N GLY A 425 0.77 29.50 -21.96
CA GLY A 425 -0.41 29.94 -21.23
C GLY A 425 -1.69 29.15 -21.52
N LYS A 426 -1.60 28.03 -22.26
CA LYS A 426 -2.77 27.22 -22.63
C LYS A 426 -3.28 26.32 -21.50
N PHE A 427 -2.37 25.81 -20.67
CA PHE A 427 -2.63 24.83 -19.61
C PHE A 427 -2.14 25.33 -18.26
N GLY A 428 -2.72 24.81 -17.17
CA GLY A 428 -2.39 25.20 -15.80
C GLY A 428 -3.62 25.33 -14.91
N PHE A 429 -3.40 25.21 -13.60
CA PHE A 429 -4.44 25.39 -12.58
C PHE A 429 -4.95 26.83 -12.52
N SER A 430 -4.10 27.83 -12.77
CA SER A 430 -4.51 29.23 -12.88
C SER A 430 -5.42 29.45 -14.10
N VAL A 431 -5.08 28.85 -15.24
CA VAL A 431 -5.92 28.88 -16.45
C VAL A 431 -7.26 28.19 -16.20
N GLN A 432 -7.26 27.02 -15.55
CA GLN A 432 -8.50 26.34 -15.14
C GLN A 432 -9.32 27.18 -14.17
N LYS A 433 -8.68 27.83 -13.19
CA LYS A 433 -9.34 28.74 -12.25
C LYS A 433 -10.02 29.91 -12.96
N GLU A 434 -9.42 30.47 -14.01
CA GLU A 434 -10.06 31.51 -14.83
C GLU A 434 -11.32 31.00 -15.54
N ILE A 435 -11.25 29.83 -16.17
CA ILE A 435 -12.42 29.21 -16.82
C ILE A 435 -13.51 28.88 -15.80
N TRP A 436 -13.14 28.43 -14.59
CA TRP A 436 -14.06 28.18 -13.49
C TRP A 436 -14.86 29.43 -13.12
N VAL A 437 -14.18 30.57 -12.95
CA VAL A 437 -14.83 31.85 -12.63
C VAL A 437 -15.73 32.31 -13.80
N GLN A 438 -15.28 32.17 -15.05
CA GLN A 438 -16.09 32.50 -16.23
C GLN A 438 -17.37 31.65 -16.33
N CYS A 439 -17.34 30.42 -15.81
CA CYS A 439 -18.51 29.54 -15.74
C CYS A 439 -19.51 29.92 -14.63
N GLY A 440 -19.19 30.91 -13.80
CA GLY A 440 -19.98 31.35 -12.64
C GLY A 440 -19.52 30.73 -11.31
N GLY A 441 -18.39 30.04 -11.31
CA GLY A 441 -17.82 29.40 -10.14
C GLY A 441 -17.30 30.40 -9.10
N LYS A 442 -17.43 30.04 -7.81
CA LYS A 442 -16.92 30.82 -6.68
C LYS A 442 -15.58 30.26 -6.20
N LEU A 443 -14.73 31.13 -5.67
CA LEU A 443 -13.43 30.79 -5.09
C LEU A 443 -13.57 30.66 -3.56
N ASP A 444 -14.51 29.84 -3.10
CA ASP A 444 -14.77 29.62 -1.68
C ASP A 444 -14.56 28.16 -1.24
N GLY A 445 -14.13 27.31 -2.17
CA GLY A 445 -13.83 25.89 -1.92
C GLY A 445 -15.05 25.03 -1.59
N LYS A 446 -16.27 25.57 -1.68
CA LYS A 446 -17.49 24.86 -1.26
C LYS A 446 -18.14 24.13 -2.42
N TRP A 447 -18.44 22.85 -2.21
CA TRP A 447 -19.20 22.04 -3.16
C TRP A 447 -20.70 22.14 -2.89
N THR A 448 -21.33 23.20 -3.41
CA THR A 448 -22.79 23.42 -3.33
C THR A 448 -23.50 23.06 -4.64
N SER A 449 -24.84 23.07 -4.63
CA SER A 449 -25.64 22.89 -5.85
C SER A 449 -25.29 23.94 -6.93
N GLU A 450 -25.02 25.19 -6.53
CA GLU A 450 -24.59 26.26 -7.45
C GLU A 450 -23.18 26.01 -8.01
N ALA A 451 -22.28 25.47 -7.18
CA ALA A 451 -20.96 25.05 -7.64
C ALA A 451 -21.07 23.92 -8.67
N TYR A 452 -21.98 22.96 -8.46
CA TYR A 452 -22.24 21.89 -9.42
C TYR A 452 -22.78 22.42 -10.77
N GLU A 453 -23.67 23.41 -10.76
CA GLU A 453 -24.14 24.06 -11.99
C GLU A 453 -23.00 24.74 -12.78
N SER A 454 -22.10 25.41 -12.07
CA SER A 454 -20.89 26.01 -12.67
C SER A 454 -19.95 24.92 -13.20
N TYR A 455 -19.82 23.81 -12.48
CA TYR A 455 -18.97 22.68 -12.86
C TYR A 455 -19.43 22.01 -14.15
N LYS A 456 -20.75 21.89 -14.37
CA LYS A 456 -21.29 21.35 -15.63
C LYS A 456 -20.83 22.14 -16.86
N LYS A 457 -20.72 23.46 -16.75
CA LYS A 457 -20.21 24.33 -17.81
C LYS A 457 -18.69 24.20 -17.94
N PHE A 458 -17.99 24.22 -16.80
CA PHE A 458 -16.54 24.11 -16.72
C PHE A 458 -16.01 22.84 -17.40
N ARG A 459 -16.54 21.66 -17.04
CA ARG A 459 -16.07 20.37 -17.58
C ARG A 459 -16.26 20.24 -19.10
N ILE A 460 -17.22 20.96 -19.68
CA ILE A 460 -17.41 21.03 -21.13
C ILE A 460 -16.39 21.99 -21.74
N ALA A 461 -16.21 23.18 -21.14
CA ALA A 461 -15.28 24.20 -21.63
C ALA A 461 -13.83 23.71 -21.68
N VAL A 462 -13.41 22.91 -20.69
CA VAL A 462 -12.07 22.33 -20.66
C VAL A 462 -11.97 21.00 -21.41
N GLY A 463 -13.05 20.48 -22.01
CA GLY A 463 -13.04 19.26 -22.82
C GLY A 463 -12.94 17.94 -22.04
N TRP A 464 -13.43 17.88 -20.80
CA TRP A 464 -13.48 16.64 -20.01
C TRP A 464 -14.81 15.88 -20.15
N TYR A 465 -15.81 16.51 -20.74
CA TYR A 465 -17.16 15.98 -20.85
C TYR A 465 -17.74 16.21 -22.24
N GLN A 466 -18.19 15.14 -22.88
CA GLN A 466 -18.74 15.14 -24.23
C GLN A 466 -19.79 14.02 -24.35
N ASP A 467 -20.85 14.24 -25.14
CA ASP A 467 -21.92 13.25 -25.40
C ASP A 467 -22.54 12.66 -24.12
N ASP A 468 -22.85 13.53 -23.16
CA ASP A 468 -23.43 13.17 -21.86
C ASP A 468 -22.62 12.16 -21.02
N LYS A 469 -21.31 12.09 -21.25
CA LYS A 469 -20.39 11.28 -20.46
C LYS A 469 -19.06 11.99 -20.22
N PHE A 470 -18.39 11.61 -19.15
CA PHE A 470 -16.98 12.00 -18.99
C PHE A 470 -16.11 11.21 -19.96
N ILE A 471 -15.10 11.89 -20.49
CA ILE A 471 -14.06 11.25 -21.26
C ILE A 471 -13.11 10.57 -20.25
N GLY A 472 -12.96 9.25 -20.36
CA GLY A 472 -12.01 8.53 -19.50
C GLY A 472 -10.58 9.01 -19.76
N TYR A 473 -9.75 9.02 -18.71
CA TYR A 473 -8.38 9.58 -18.76
C TYR A 473 -7.54 9.08 -19.96
N GLU A 474 -7.62 7.78 -20.26
CA GLU A 474 -6.89 7.19 -21.38
C GLU A 474 -7.31 7.71 -22.76
N ASN A 475 -8.49 8.32 -22.86
CA ASN A 475 -9.06 8.89 -24.08
C ASN A 475 -9.01 10.43 -24.09
N LEU A 476 -8.37 11.07 -23.10
CA LEU A 476 -8.15 12.52 -23.13
C LEU A 476 -7.14 12.90 -24.22
N GLU A 477 -7.27 14.12 -24.75
CA GLU A 477 -6.39 14.64 -25.79
C GLU A 477 -5.15 15.29 -25.15
N PHE A 478 -3.97 14.75 -25.46
CA PHE A 478 -2.69 15.21 -24.91
C PHE A 478 -1.85 15.97 -25.95
N ASN A 479 -2.44 16.40 -27.06
CA ASN A 479 -1.79 17.26 -28.04
C ASN A 479 -2.06 18.75 -27.77
N SER A 480 -1.00 19.53 -27.56
CA SER A 480 -1.11 20.98 -27.33
C SER A 480 -1.78 21.76 -28.45
N THR A 481 -1.91 21.22 -29.66
CA THR A 481 -2.64 21.88 -30.76
C THR A 481 -4.15 21.67 -30.63
N ASP A 482 -4.57 20.44 -30.37
CA ASP A 482 -5.96 20.00 -30.46
C ASP A 482 -6.72 20.11 -29.12
N SER A 483 -6.02 20.02 -27.98
CA SER A 483 -6.66 20.14 -26.67
C SER A 483 -7.29 21.54 -26.47
N PRO A 484 -8.44 21.65 -25.77
CA PRO A 484 -9.01 22.94 -25.39
C PRO A 484 -8.12 23.75 -24.43
N LEU A 485 -8.46 25.04 -24.25
CA LEU A 485 -7.85 25.85 -23.19
C LEU A 485 -8.14 25.22 -21.82
N ALA A 486 -7.16 25.28 -20.91
CA ALA A 486 -7.26 24.73 -19.55
C ALA A 486 -7.49 23.20 -19.47
N HIS A 487 -7.33 22.46 -20.58
CA HIS A 487 -7.57 21.01 -20.61
C HIS A 487 -6.68 20.22 -19.63
N LEU A 488 -5.43 20.66 -19.44
CA LEU A 488 -4.46 20.04 -18.55
C LEU A 488 -4.08 20.99 -17.41
N PRO A 489 -3.79 20.47 -16.19
CA PRO A 489 -3.76 19.05 -15.81
C PRO A 489 -5.15 18.38 -15.77
N GLY A 490 -5.29 17.19 -16.36
CA GLY A 490 -6.55 16.50 -16.66
C GLY A 490 -6.85 15.26 -15.81
N TRP A 491 -5.87 14.71 -15.07
CA TRP A 491 -6.07 13.55 -14.16
C TRP A 491 -7.10 13.82 -13.04
N LEU A 492 -7.48 15.09 -12.83
CA LEU A 492 -8.45 15.56 -11.83
C LEU A 492 -9.90 15.59 -12.34
N ALA A 493 -10.21 15.16 -13.56
CA ALA A 493 -11.51 15.38 -14.21
C ALA A 493 -12.75 14.84 -13.45
N HIS A 494 -12.54 13.93 -12.50
CA HIS A 494 -13.60 13.34 -11.66
C HIS A 494 -13.55 13.79 -10.20
N LEU A 495 -12.57 14.60 -9.83
CA LEU A 495 -12.35 15.06 -8.48
C LEU A 495 -12.99 16.44 -8.26
N PRO A 496 -13.31 16.80 -7.00
CA PRO A 496 -13.87 18.11 -6.66
C PRO A 496 -12.81 19.23 -6.73
N ILE A 497 -12.16 19.38 -7.88
CA ILE A 497 -11.02 20.27 -8.14
C ILE A 497 -11.22 21.73 -7.71
N VAL A 498 -12.48 22.17 -7.60
CA VAL A 498 -12.84 23.51 -7.13
C VAL A 498 -12.29 23.82 -5.74
N GLN A 499 -11.97 22.82 -4.93
CA GLN A 499 -11.32 23.02 -3.64
C GLN A 499 -9.87 23.52 -3.79
N LEU A 500 -9.16 23.20 -4.88
CA LEU A 500 -7.84 23.81 -5.15
C LEU A 500 -7.93 25.30 -5.47
N TYR A 501 -9.11 25.80 -5.87
CA TYR A 501 -9.31 27.20 -6.26
C TYR A 501 -9.84 28.08 -5.12
N GLY A 502 -10.25 27.45 -4.02
CA GLY A 502 -10.89 28.07 -2.87
C GLY A 502 -9.96 28.70 -1.85
#